data_AF-A0A519KZC4-F1
#
_entry.id   AF-A0A519KZC4-F1
#
_cell.length_a   1.000
_cell.length_b   1.000
_cell.length_c   1.000
_cell.angle_alpha   90.00
_cell.angle_beta   90.00
_cell.angle_gamma   90.00
#
_symmetry.space_group_name_H-M   'P 1'
#
loop_
_entity.id
_entity.type
_entity.pdbx_description
1 polymer ?
#
loop_
_entity_poly.entity_id
_entity_poly.type
_entity_poly.pdbx_seq_one_letter_code
_entity_poly.pdbx_strand_id
1 'polypeptide(L)'
;MVRIFRDIAVIGKKQKKVNSYFNFHQKNLVILMDKVHSKIQDIGSVSLNNTQQLTALELLLKNMSLFLEWLEKMFPKHFNSNEKVPIQLLLPAIAKLEIKLQVLLSELKNRLFSENFLEMIKKVLDHSYVTNFRDITYYNAVLDITVRTIIEHNLQREDEGIMILTQNGINHSEFYRYAKEFISKEVESKPTLDDQISTICGFRKEIRLLYVEKRNKQFPEFPNIKKVLNKY
;
A
#
# COMPACT_ATOMS: atom_id res chain seq x y z
N MET A 1 -15.04 0.43 27.75
CA MET A 1 -14.57 1.25 26.60
C MET A 1 -15.29 0.87 25.29
N VAL A 2 -15.26 -0.41 24.88
CA VAL A 2 -15.95 -0.93 23.68
C VAL A 2 -17.45 -0.58 23.57
N ARG A 3 -18.18 -0.63 24.70
CA ARG A 3 -19.62 -0.31 24.77
C ARG A 3 -19.90 1.16 24.41
N ILE A 4 -19.08 2.09 24.89
CA ILE A 4 -19.23 3.54 24.63
C ILE A 4 -18.99 3.86 23.15
N PHE A 5 -17.97 3.27 22.52
CA PHE A 5 -17.73 3.45 21.08
C PHE A 5 -18.87 2.89 20.22
N ARG A 6 -19.40 1.72 20.61
CA ARG A 6 -20.57 1.11 19.95
C ARG A 6 -21.81 1.98 20.10
N ASP A 7 -22.08 2.49 21.29
CA ASP A 7 -23.25 3.32 21.57
C ASP A 7 -23.17 4.68 20.84
N ILE A 8 -21.98 5.30 20.77
CA ILE A 8 -21.77 6.54 19.99
C ILE A 8 -21.95 6.31 18.48
N ALA A 9 -21.47 5.19 17.95
CA ALA A 9 -21.65 4.83 16.54
C ALA A 9 -23.11 4.52 16.18
N VAL A 10 -23.87 3.93 17.11
CA VAL A 10 -25.29 3.57 16.92
C VAL A 10 -26.23 4.77 17.16
N ILE A 11 -25.92 5.67 18.10
CA ILE A 11 -26.79 6.81 18.49
C ILE A 11 -26.49 8.09 17.66
N GLY A 12 -25.32 8.17 17.03
CA GLY A 12 -24.87 9.33 16.28
C GLY A 12 -25.67 9.60 15.00
N LYS A 13 -26.74 10.41 15.07
CA LYS A 13 -27.55 10.85 13.91
C LYS A 13 -26.78 11.60 12.80
N LYS A 14 -25.49 11.90 12.97
CA LYS A 14 -24.64 12.63 12.00
C LYS A 14 -23.30 11.93 11.79
N GLN A 15 -23.16 11.22 10.67
CA GLN A 15 -21.95 10.50 10.23
C GLN A 15 -20.64 11.30 10.42
N LYS A 16 -20.65 12.61 10.12
CA LYS A 16 -19.47 13.47 10.29
C LYS A 16 -18.96 13.51 11.73
N LYS A 17 -19.85 13.57 12.72
CA LYS A 17 -19.47 13.62 14.15
C LYS A 17 -18.86 12.29 14.60
N VAL A 18 -19.41 11.17 14.13
CA VAL A 18 -18.88 9.83 14.40
C VAL A 18 -17.47 9.70 13.82
N ASN A 19 -17.26 10.08 12.56
CA ASN A 19 -15.92 10.08 11.95
C ASN A 19 -14.93 10.96 12.71
N SER A 20 -15.30 12.19 13.08
CA SER A 20 -14.43 13.07 13.85
C SER A 20 -14.05 12.46 15.21
N TYR A 21 -14.99 11.80 15.88
CA TYR A 21 -14.75 11.10 17.15
C TYR A 21 -13.76 9.94 16.99
N PHE A 22 -14.01 9.03 16.04
CA PHE A 22 -13.11 7.91 15.76
C PHE A 22 -11.71 8.38 15.36
N ASN A 23 -11.61 9.36 14.46
CA ASN A 23 -10.33 9.91 14.01
C ASN A 23 -9.54 10.52 15.18
N PHE A 24 -10.21 11.29 16.05
CA PHE A 24 -9.56 11.88 17.23
C PHE A 24 -8.99 10.81 18.16
N HIS A 25 -9.77 9.77 18.45
CA HIS A 25 -9.33 8.69 19.34
C HIS A 25 -8.25 7.81 18.72
N GLN A 26 -8.36 7.48 17.43
CA GLN A 26 -7.32 6.75 16.70
C GLN A 26 -6.00 7.52 16.71
N LYS A 27 -6.03 8.82 16.39
CA LYS A 27 -4.83 9.67 16.42
C LYS A 27 -4.18 9.73 17.79
N ASN A 28 -4.97 9.92 18.85
CA ASN A 28 -4.45 9.94 20.21
C ASN A 28 -3.86 8.59 20.63
N LEU A 29 -4.48 7.48 20.20
CA LEU A 29 -3.96 6.14 20.44
C LEU A 29 -2.61 5.94 19.74
N VAL A 30 -2.48 6.33 18.47
CA VAL A 30 -1.22 6.26 17.72
C VAL A 30 -0.11 7.05 18.44
N ILE A 31 -0.40 8.29 18.85
CA ILE A 31 0.55 9.13 19.59
C ILE A 31 0.96 8.46 20.92
N LEU A 32 0.01 7.89 21.64
CA LEU A 32 0.28 7.22 22.91
C LEU A 32 1.14 5.96 22.71
N MET A 33 0.84 5.17 21.67
CA MET A 33 1.63 3.99 21.31
C MET A 33 3.09 4.36 20.99
N ASP A 34 3.31 5.40 20.19
CA ASP A 34 4.67 5.86 19.86
C ASP A 34 5.43 6.33 21.12
N LYS A 35 4.76 7.05 22.03
CA LYS A 35 5.36 7.49 23.31
C LYS A 35 5.70 6.32 24.23
N VAL A 36 4.80 5.35 24.36
CA VAL A 36 5.05 4.14 25.17
C VAL A 36 6.18 3.33 24.55
N HIS A 37 6.22 3.18 23.24
CA HIS A 37 7.31 2.50 22.54
C HIS A 37 8.66 3.16 22.77
N SER A 38 8.75 4.49 22.65
CA SER A 38 9.98 5.24 22.96
C SER A 38 10.42 4.99 24.41
N LYS A 39 9.48 5.02 25.36
CA LYS A 39 9.80 4.81 26.77
C LYS A 39 10.32 3.40 27.06
N ILE A 40 9.80 2.39 26.35
CA ILE A 40 10.30 1.00 26.41
C ILE A 40 11.77 0.95 25.95
N GLN A 41 12.11 1.60 24.83
CA GLN A 41 13.48 1.65 24.30
C GLN A 41 14.44 2.37 25.27
N ASP A 42 13.99 3.48 25.87
CA ASP A 42 14.77 4.24 26.85
C ASP A 42 15.07 3.42 28.12
N ILE A 43 14.10 2.64 28.59
CA ILE A 43 14.28 1.79 29.78
C ILE A 43 15.18 0.59 29.45
N GLY A 44 14.94 -0.06 28.30
CA GLY A 44 15.68 -1.24 27.85
C GLY A 44 17.17 -0.98 27.60
N SER A 45 17.54 0.26 27.26
CA SER A 45 18.93 0.67 27.03
C SER A 45 19.70 1.03 28.32
N VAL A 46 19.01 1.31 29.43
CA VAL A 46 19.63 1.91 30.63
C VAL A 46 19.72 0.96 31.84
N SER A 47 18.83 -0.03 32.00
CA SER A 47 18.82 -0.87 33.21
C SER A 47 18.07 -2.20 33.09
N LEU A 48 18.76 -3.31 33.40
CA LEU A 48 18.18 -4.66 33.55
C LEU A 48 17.27 -4.81 34.79
N ASN A 49 17.33 -3.87 35.74
CA ASN A 49 16.62 -3.97 37.03
C ASN A 49 15.18 -3.43 37.01
N ASN A 50 14.74 -2.79 35.92
CA ASN A 50 13.39 -2.22 35.79
C ASN A 50 12.39 -3.16 35.09
N THR A 51 12.55 -4.48 35.30
CA THR A 51 11.83 -5.54 34.56
C THR A 51 10.31 -5.46 34.72
N GLN A 52 9.78 -5.12 35.91
CA GLN A 52 8.33 -5.02 36.12
C GLN A 52 7.70 -3.84 35.36
N GLN A 53 8.36 -2.68 35.35
CA GLN A 53 7.88 -1.50 34.62
C GLN A 53 7.92 -1.74 33.11
N LEU A 54 8.98 -2.39 32.61
CA LEU A 54 9.11 -2.78 31.21
C LEU A 54 7.95 -3.69 30.79
N THR A 55 7.71 -4.77 31.53
CA THR A 55 6.61 -5.72 31.26
C THR A 55 5.24 -5.02 31.25
N ALA A 56 5.00 -4.09 32.18
CA ALA A 56 3.73 -3.35 32.21
C ALA A 56 3.53 -2.46 30.98
N LEU A 57 4.59 -1.78 30.52
CA LEU A 57 4.55 -0.95 29.31
C LEU A 57 4.38 -1.80 28.04
N GLU A 58 5.05 -2.94 27.95
CA GLU A 58 4.89 -3.89 26.84
C GLU A 58 3.46 -4.45 26.78
N LEU A 59 2.87 -4.79 27.92
CA LEU A 59 1.49 -5.26 28.01
C LEU A 59 0.50 -4.16 27.60
N LEU A 60 0.72 -2.93 28.06
CA LEU A 60 -0.09 -1.77 27.67
C LEU A 60 -0.02 -1.56 26.16
N LEU A 61 1.18 -1.58 25.60
CA LEU A 61 1.41 -1.41 24.17
C LEU A 61 0.74 -2.52 23.34
N LYS A 62 0.83 -3.77 23.78
CA LYS A 62 0.10 -4.91 23.18
C LYS A 62 -1.41 -4.69 23.19
N ASN A 63 -1.97 -4.25 24.31
CA ASN A 63 -3.41 -3.98 24.42
C ASN A 63 -3.87 -2.84 23.52
N MET A 64 -3.05 -1.79 23.37
CA MET A 64 -3.33 -0.69 22.42
C MET A 64 -3.35 -1.18 20.97
N SER A 65 -2.39 -2.04 20.59
CA SER A 65 -2.36 -2.68 19.26
C SER A 65 -3.60 -3.53 18.99
N LEU A 66 -4.01 -4.37 19.95
CA LEU A 66 -5.24 -5.16 19.84
C LEU A 66 -6.49 -4.28 19.72
N PHE A 67 -6.54 -3.16 20.44
CA PHE A 67 -7.66 -2.23 20.36
C PHE A 67 -7.72 -1.53 18.99
N LEU A 68 -6.56 -1.17 18.42
CA LEU A 68 -6.48 -0.57 17.09
C LEU A 68 -6.93 -1.55 16.00
N GLU A 69 -6.49 -2.81 16.07
CA GLU A 69 -6.93 -3.89 15.18
C GLU A 69 -8.44 -4.14 15.29
N TRP A 70 -8.97 -4.11 16.52
CA TRP A 70 -10.41 -4.22 16.76
C TRP A 70 -11.20 -3.05 16.17
N LEU A 71 -10.69 -1.81 16.27
CA LEU A 71 -11.30 -0.62 15.67
C LEU A 71 -11.38 -0.74 14.15
N GLU A 72 -10.28 -1.17 13.52
CA GLU A 72 -10.21 -1.40 12.07
C GLU A 72 -11.24 -2.46 11.62
N LYS A 73 -11.29 -3.60 12.30
CA LYS A 73 -12.19 -4.72 11.96
C LYS A 73 -13.66 -4.41 12.19
N MET A 74 -14.00 -3.78 13.32
CA MET A 74 -15.40 -3.56 13.71
C MET A 74 -15.99 -2.30 13.10
N PHE A 75 -15.17 -1.28 12.82
CA PHE A 75 -15.61 0.01 12.29
C PHE A 75 -14.81 0.45 11.06
N PRO A 76 -14.71 -0.39 10.00
CA PRO A 76 -13.86 -0.10 8.85
C PRO A 76 -14.24 1.19 8.12
N LYS A 77 -15.53 1.58 8.14
CA LYS A 77 -16.03 2.82 7.53
C LYS A 77 -15.60 4.10 8.27
N HIS A 78 -15.18 3.96 9.53
CA HIS A 78 -14.80 5.07 10.41
C HIS A 78 -13.31 5.06 10.74
N PHE A 79 -12.61 3.98 10.43
CA PHE A 79 -11.17 3.87 10.61
C PHE A 79 -10.45 4.79 9.61
N ASN A 80 -9.54 5.63 10.10
CA ASN A 80 -8.79 6.55 9.27
C ASN A 80 -7.54 5.85 8.71
N SER A 81 -7.63 5.29 7.51
CA SER A 81 -6.48 4.64 6.87
C SER A 81 -5.34 5.60 6.50
N ASN A 82 -5.61 6.92 6.45
CA ASN A 82 -4.56 7.92 6.22
C ASN A 82 -3.84 8.36 7.50
N GLU A 83 -4.25 7.84 8.66
CA GLU A 83 -3.52 8.09 9.90
C GLU A 83 -2.17 7.36 9.90
N LYS A 84 -1.18 7.97 10.54
CA LYS A 84 0.15 7.37 10.69
C LYS A 84 0.06 6.01 11.38
N VAL A 85 0.87 5.05 10.95
CA VAL A 85 1.01 3.75 11.64
C VAL A 85 1.93 3.90 12.85
N PRO A 86 1.56 3.39 14.04
CA PRO A 86 2.44 3.35 15.19
C PRO A 86 3.75 2.61 14.87
N ILE A 87 4.88 3.09 15.38
CA ILE A 87 6.22 2.55 15.09
C ILE A 87 6.29 1.04 15.35
N GLN A 88 5.72 0.58 16.46
CA GLN A 88 5.70 -0.82 16.84
C GLN A 88 4.99 -1.72 15.79
N LEU A 89 3.99 -1.20 15.08
CA LEU A 89 3.28 -1.93 14.02
C LEU A 89 3.93 -1.72 12.66
N LEU A 90 4.52 -0.54 12.44
CA LEU A 90 5.19 -0.17 11.19
C LEU A 90 6.44 -1.03 10.95
N LEU A 91 7.31 -1.21 11.95
CA LEU A 91 8.58 -1.93 11.77
C LEU A 91 8.37 -3.39 11.31
N PRO A 92 7.50 -4.21 11.94
CA PRO A 92 7.24 -5.56 11.45
C PRO A 92 6.55 -5.57 10.09
N ALA A 93 5.73 -4.57 9.77
CA ALA A 93 5.07 -4.48 8.47
C ALA A 93 6.08 -4.16 7.36
N ILE A 94 6.99 -3.21 7.58
CA ILE A 94 8.08 -2.90 6.65
C ILE A 94 8.97 -4.12 6.43
N ALA A 95 9.37 -4.82 7.49
CA ALA A 95 10.19 -6.03 7.35
C ALA A 95 9.51 -7.10 6.49
N LYS A 96 8.19 -7.29 6.62
CA LYS A 96 7.41 -8.20 5.76
C LYS A 96 7.37 -7.74 4.30
N LEU A 97 7.18 -6.43 4.06
CA LEU A 97 7.19 -5.86 2.71
C LEU A 97 8.56 -6.02 2.06
N GLU A 98 9.63 -5.81 2.81
CA GLU A 98 11.00 -5.99 2.33
C GLU A 98 11.27 -7.44 1.94
N ILE A 99 10.87 -8.41 2.76
CA ILE A 99 10.98 -9.84 2.40
C ILE A 99 10.24 -10.13 1.08
N LYS A 100 9.00 -9.64 0.92
CA LYS A 100 8.23 -9.82 -0.32
C LYS A 100 8.92 -9.19 -1.53
N LEU A 101 9.48 -7.98 -1.37
CA LEU A 101 10.24 -7.30 -2.42
C LEU A 101 11.50 -8.09 -2.79
N GLN A 102 12.25 -8.62 -1.82
CA GLN A 102 13.43 -9.42 -2.10
C GLN A 102 13.09 -10.74 -2.83
N VAL A 103 11.97 -11.37 -2.47
CA VAL A 103 11.46 -12.55 -3.21
C VAL A 103 11.14 -12.17 -4.65
N LEU A 104 10.41 -11.07 -4.88
CA LEU A 104 10.10 -10.57 -6.21
C LEU A 104 11.36 -10.31 -7.05
N LEU A 105 12.33 -9.58 -6.48
CA LEU A 105 13.58 -9.25 -7.17
C LEU A 105 14.40 -10.50 -7.51
N SER A 106 14.43 -11.47 -6.60
CA SER A 106 15.12 -12.75 -6.82
C SER A 106 14.48 -13.54 -7.95
N GLU A 107 13.14 -13.60 -8.00
CA GLU A 107 12.40 -14.28 -9.07
C GLU A 107 12.60 -13.60 -10.43
N LEU A 108 12.51 -12.28 -10.50
CA LEU A 108 12.75 -11.53 -11.72
C LEU A 108 14.19 -11.72 -12.23
N LYS A 109 15.17 -11.74 -11.32
CA LYS A 109 16.58 -12.02 -11.66
C LYS A 109 16.78 -13.44 -12.19
N ASN A 110 16.16 -14.44 -11.57
CA ASN A 110 16.20 -15.83 -12.04
C ASN A 110 15.60 -15.98 -13.44
N ARG A 111 14.64 -15.12 -13.79
CA ARG A 111 13.99 -15.05 -15.10
C ARG A 111 14.73 -14.18 -16.13
N LEU A 112 15.95 -13.73 -15.81
CA LEU A 112 16.83 -12.95 -16.68
C LEU A 112 16.27 -11.57 -17.10
N PHE A 113 15.42 -10.96 -16.26
CA PHE A 113 15.04 -9.55 -16.45
C PHE A 113 16.28 -8.66 -16.31
N SER A 114 16.30 -7.53 -17.03
CA SER A 114 17.45 -6.62 -17.02
C SER A 114 17.64 -5.95 -15.66
N GLU A 115 18.89 -5.56 -15.35
CA GLU A 115 19.15 -4.84 -14.10
C GLU A 115 18.44 -3.48 -14.04
N ASN A 116 18.21 -2.84 -15.19
CA ASN A 116 17.43 -1.59 -15.24
C ASN A 116 15.99 -1.80 -14.78
N PHE A 117 15.39 -2.95 -15.15
CA PHE A 117 14.04 -3.31 -14.68
C PHE A 117 14.04 -3.58 -13.17
N LEU A 118 15.03 -4.32 -12.68
CA LEU A 118 15.17 -4.63 -11.24
C LEU A 118 15.37 -3.37 -10.41
N GLU A 119 16.20 -2.43 -10.88
CA GLU A 119 16.42 -1.14 -10.22
C GLU A 119 15.13 -0.29 -10.21
N MET A 120 14.38 -0.29 -11.31
CA MET A 120 13.08 0.38 -11.38
C MET A 120 12.10 -0.20 -10.36
N ILE A 121 11.96 -1.54 -10.30
CA ILE A 121 11.09 -2.21 -9.32
C ILE A 121 11.49 -1.82 -7.89
N LYS A 122 12.79 -1.85 -7.57
CA LYS A 122 13.30 -1.50 -6.24
C LYS A 122 12.95 -0.07 -5.85
N LYS A 123 13.05 0.89 -6.77
CA LYS A 123 12.72 2.31 -6.53
C LYS A 123 11.22 2.53 -6.38
N VAL A 124 10.43 1.90 -7.24
CA VAL A 124 8.98 2.07 -7.29
C VAL A 124 8.29 1.43 -6.09
N LEU A 125 8.79 0.27 -5.67
CA LEU A 125 8.26 -0.50 -4.54
C LEU A 125 9.08 -0.30 -3.26
N ASP A 126 9.82 0.82 -3.16
CA ASP A 126 10.55 1.16 -1.95
C ASP A 126 9.58 1.37 -0.78
N HIS A 127 9.78 0.59 0.28
CA HIS A 127 8.96 0.66 1.49
C HIS A 127 9.28 1.89 2.35
N SER A 128 10.32 2.67 2.03
CA SER A 128 10.65 3.92 2.72
C SER A 128 9.54 4.97 2.62
N TYR A 129 8.68 4.88 1.60
CA TYR A 129 7.51 5.74 1.42
C TYR A 129 6.30 5.37 2.28
N VAL A 130 6.34 4.25 3.02
CA VAL A 130 5.21 3.77 3.82
C VAL A 130 5.10 4.56 5.12
N THR A 131 4.02 5.34 5.25
CA THR A 131 3.80 6.23 6.40
C THR A 131 2.50 5.93 7.15
N ASN A 132 1.48 5.44 6.45
CA ASN A 132 0.12 5.27 6.97
C ASN A 132 -0.45 3.87 6.66
N PHE A 133 -1.61 3.54 7.23
CA PHE A 133 -2.23 2.20 7.09
C PHE A 133 -2.61 1.89 5.64
N ARG A 134 -3.03 2.91 4.90
CA ARG A 134 -3.37 2.79 3.49
C ARG A 134 -2.14 2.41 2.67
N ASP A 135 -0.98 2.99 2.95
CA ASP A 135 0.27 2.65 2.27
C ASP A 135 0.61 1.17 2.52
N ILE A 136 0.58 0.70 3.76
CA ILE A 136 0.83 -0.72 4.07
C ILE A 136 -0.11 -1.64 3.28
N THR A 137 -1.40 -1.30 3.22
CA THR A 137 -2.40 -2.08 2.50
C THR A 137 -2.12 -2.09 1.00
N TYR A 138 -1.82 -0.92 0.44
CA TYR A 138 -1.48 -0.75 -0.97
C TYR A 138 -0.23 -1.54 -1.36
N TYR A 139 0.89 -1.35 -0.65
CA TYR A 139 2.14 -2.04 -0.95
C TYR A 139 2.02 -3.56 -0.79
N ASN A 140 1.29 -4.04 0.23
CA ASN A 140 1.02 -5.47 0.35
C ASN A 140 0.23 -6.00 -0.84
N ALA A 141 -0.86 -5.33 -1.23
CA ALA A 141 -1.68 -5.76 -2.35
C ALA A 141 -0.90 -5.75 -3.67
N VAL A 142 -0.12 -4.70 -3.93
CA VAL A 142 0.72 -4.58 -5.13
C VAL A 142 1.78 -5.68 -5.18
N LEU A 143 2.52 -5.90 -4.09
CA LEU A 143 3.54 -6.95 -4.04
C LEU A 143 2.91 -8.34 -4.19
N ASP A 144 1.80 -8.61 -3.51
CA ASP A 144 1.13 -9.91 -3.57
C ASP A 144 0.60 -10.20 -4.98
N ILE A 145 -0.05 -9.22 -5.62
CA ILE A 145 -0.53 -9.38 -7.01
C ILE A 145 0.65 -9.51 -7.97
N THR A 146 1.69 -8.69 -7.82
CA THR A 146 2.84 -8.69 -8.74
C THR A 146 3.60 -10.01 -8.64
N VAL A 147 3.93 -10.46 -7.43
CA VAL A 147 4.58 -11.76 -7.18
C VAL A 147 3.71 -12.89 -7.70
N ARG A 148 2.41 -12.89 -7.36
CA ARG A 148 1.49 -13.94 -7.81
C ARG A 148 1.42 -14.00 -9.33
N THR A 149 1.23 -12.86 -10.00
CA THR A 149 1.10 -12.84 -11.46
C THR A 149 2.41 -13.24 -12.15
N ILE A 150 3.57 -12.77 -11.68
CA ILE A 150 4.88 -13.14 -12.25
C ILE A 150 5.14 -14.64 -12.11
N ILE A 151 4.85 -15.21 -10.94
CA ILE A 151 5.07 -16.64 -10.67
C ILE A 151 4.05 -17.50 -11.41
N GLU A 152 2.75 -17.22 -11.26
CA GLU A 152 1.66 -18.04 -11.81
C GLU A 152 1.59 -18.01 -13.34
N HIS A 153 1.87 -16.85 -13.96
CA HIS A 153 1.80 -16.70 -15.42
C HIS A 153 3.15 -16.93 -16.10
N ASN A 154 4.17 -17.31 -15.32
CA ASN A 154 5.51 -17.62 -15.79
C ASN A 154 6.09 -16.55 -16.73
N LEU A 155 5.96 -15.28 -16.35
CA LEU A 155 6.35 -14.17 -17.21
C LEU A 155 7.83 -14.23 -17.53
N GLN A 156 8.16 -13.92 -18.78
CA GLN A 156 9.53 -13.97 -19.29
C GLN A 156 9.98 -12.65 -19.92
N ARG A 157 9.07 -11.69 -20.08
CA ARG A 157 9.34 -10.45 -20.79
C ARG A 157 9.03 -9.22 -19.96
N GLU A 158 9.81 -8.15 -20.17
CA GLU A 158 9.71 -6.91 -19.40
C GLU A 158 8.43 -6.11 -19.72
N ASP A 159 7.92 -6.20 -20.95
CA ASP A 159 6.65 -5.59 -21.34
C ASP A 159 5.46 -6.13 -20.53
N GLU A 160 5.44 -7.43 -20.28
CA GLU A 160 4.44 -8.07 -19.40
C GLU A 160 4.53 -7.52 -17.97
N GLY A 161 5.76 -7.32 -17.47
CA GLY A 161 6.02 -6.70 -16.18
C GLY A 161 5.52 -5.24 -16.12
N ILE A 162 5.79 -4.43 -17.14
CA ILE A 162 5.30 -3.05 -17.26
C ILE A 162 3.76 -3.03 -17.26
N MET A 163 3.12 -3.95 -17.98
CA MET A 163 1.66 -4.07 -18.02
C MET A 163 1.08 -4.35 -16.64
N ILE A 164 1.66 -5.27 -15.86
CA ILE A 164 1.17 -5.62 -14.51
C ILE A 164 1.31 -4.45 -13.55
N LEU A 165 2.45 -3.76 -13.58
CA LEU A 165 2.64 -2.56 -12.75
C LEU A 165 1.62 -1.48 -13.11
N THR A 166 1.34 -1.30 -14.41
CA THR A 166 0.30 -0.39 -14.89
C THR A 166 -1.09 -0.81 -14.39
N GLN A 167 -1.44 -2.10 -14.49
CA GLN A 167 -2.71 -2.67 -14.02
C GLN A 167 -2.91 -2.50 -12.52
N ASN A 168 -1.84 -2.61 -11.74
CA ASN A 168 -1.86 -2.40 -10.30
C ASN A 168 -1.88 -0.91 -9.90
N GLY A 169 -1.93 0.00 -10.87
CA GLY A 169 -2.05 1.43 -10.62
C GLY A 169 -0.78 2.09 -10.09
N ILE A 170 0.40 1.52 -10.40
CA ILE A 170 1.68 2.14 -10.07
C ILE A 170 1.75 3.54 -10.67
N ASN A 171 1.95 4.52 -9.81
CA ASN A 171 2.07 5.93 -10.18
C ASN A 171 3.37 6.50 -9.57
N HIS A 172 4.49 6.22 -10.23
CA HIS A 172 5.81 6.64 -9.78
C HIS A 172 6.64 7.16 -10.96
N SER A 173 7.37 8.26 -10.78
CA SER A 173 8.13 8.91 -11.86
C SER A 173 9.12 7.97 -12.53
N GLU A 174 9.85 7.20 -11.73
CA GLU A 174 10.81 6.20 -12.22
C GLU A 174 10.17 5.11 -13.07
N PHE A 175 8.93 4.70 -12.72
CA PHE A 175 8.18 3.75 -13.54
C PHE A 175 7.85 4.36 -14.91
N TYR A 176 7.33 5.59 -14.93
CA TYR A 176 7.01 6.27 -16.20
C TYR A 176 8.25 6.52 -17.06
N ARG A 177 9.38 6.88 -16.43
CA ARG A 177 10.66 7.07 -17.12
C ARG A 177 11.12 5.78 -17.78
N TYR A 178 11.15 4.69 -17.02
CA TYR A 178 11.54 3.37 -17.53
C TYR A 178 10.60 2.88 -18.63
N ALA A 179 9.28 2.93 -18.41
CA ALA A 179 8.29 2.48 -19.39
C ALA A 179 8.38 3.28 -20.70
N LYS A 180 8.59 4.60 -20.62
CA LYS A 180 8.81 5.44 -21.80
C LYS A 180 10.07 5.01 -22.56
N GLU A 181 11.19 4.84 -21.85
CA GLU A 181 12.46 4.42 -22.47
C GLU A 181 12.37 3.03 -23.10
N PHE A 182 11.69 2.10 -22.45
CA PHE A 182 11.42 0.76 -22.97
C PHE A 182 10.62 0.82 -24.28
N ILE A 183 9.49 1.53 -24.27
CA ILE A 183 8.63 1.69 -25.46
C ILE A 183 9.39 2.38 -26.59
N SER A 184 10.15 3.43 -26.30
CA SER A 184 10.96 4.14 -27.30
C SER A 184 11.98 3.20 -27.96
N LYS A 185 12.73 2.42 -27.16
CA LYS A 185 13.70 1.44 -27.69
C LYS A 185 13.03 0.36 -28.53
N GLU A 186 11.89 -0.16 -28.08
CA GLU A 186 11.13 -1.17 -28.83
C GLU A 186 10.64 -0.64 -30.19
N VAL A 187 10.20 0.62 -30.24
CA VAL A 187 9.79 1.27 -31.48
C VAL A 187 11.00 1.51 -32.38
N GLU A 188 12.06 2.13 -31.88
CA GLU A 188 13.27 2.44 -32.66
C GLU A 188 13.97 1.18 -33.19
N SER A 189 13.77 0.02 -32.55
CA SER A 189 14.29 -1.28 -33.02
C SER A 189 13.63 -1.78 -34.31
N LYS A 190 12.47 -1.24 -34.69
CA LYS A 190 11.72 -1.73 -35.86
C LYS A 190 12.27 -1.16 -37.16
N PRO A 191 12.39 -1.99 -38.23
CA PRO A 191 13.08 -1.63 -39.45
C PRO A 191 12.33 -0.64 -40.34
N THR A 192 10.99 -0.57 -40.22
CA THR A 192 10.15 0.28 -41.08
C THR A 192 9.28 1.23 -40.26
N LEU A 193 8.90 2.36 -40.86
CA LEU A 193 7.97 3.31 -40.25
C LEU A 193 6.60 2.67 -39.95
N ASP A 194 6.13 1.76 -40.79
CA ASP A 194 4.85 1.07 -40.59
C ASP A 194 4.90 0.13 -39.38
N ASP A 195 6.03 -0.56 -39.16
CA ASP A 195 6.24 -1.40 -37.97
C ASP A 195 6.37 -0.54 -36.70
N GLN A 196 7.03 0.61 -36.80
CA GLN A 196 7.13 1.60 -35.71
C GLN A 196 5.74 2.11 -35.30
N ILE A 197 4.93 2.54 -36.27
CA ILE A 197 3.56 3.02 -36.05
C ILE A 197 2.68 1.90 -35.47
N SER A 198 2.80 0.68 -35.99
CA SER A 198 2.06 -0.48 -35.49
C SER A 198 2.41 -0.81 -34.05
N THR A 199 3.70 -0.75 -33.69
CA THR A 199 4.20 -0.97 -32.33
C THR A 199 3.67 0.09 -31.36
N ILE A 200 3.73 1.37 -31.73
CA ILE A 200 3.13 2.46 -30.93
C ILE A 200 1.62 2.24 -30.76
N CYS A 201 0.93 1.83 -31.83
CA CYS A 201 -0.50 1.56 -31.77
C CYS A 201 -0.82 0.35 -30.87
N GLY A 202 0.05 -0.66 -30.83
CA GLY A 202 -0.01 -1.80 -29.91
C GLY A 202 0.05 -1.34 -28.46
N PHE A 203 1.15 -0.68 -28.06
CA PHE A 203 1.31 -0.13 -26.72
C PHE A 203 0.19 0.85 -26.36
N ARG A 204 -0.22 1.72 -27.28
CA ARG A 204 -1.35 2.63 -27.05
C ARG A 204 -2.65 1.86 -26.81
N LYS A 205 -2.94 0.81 -27.59
CA LYS A 205 -4.13 -0.02 -27.39
C LYS A 205 -4.06 -0.73 -26.05
N GLU A 206 -2.94 -1.32 -25.69
CA GLU A 206 -2.76 -2.02 -24.42
C GLU A 206 -2.87 -1.03 -23.26
N ILE A 207 -2.08 0.05 -23.22
CA ILE A 207 -2.16 1.08 -22.17
C ILE A 207 -3.56 1.72 -22.10
N ARG A 208 -4.22 1.96 -23.24
CA ARG A 208 -5.59 2.50 -23.26
C ARG A 208 -6.61 1.48 -22.82
N LEU A 209 -6.50 0.21 -23.23
CA LEU A 209 -7.36 -0.88 -22.77
C LEU A 209 -7.17 -1.10 -21.27
N LEU A 210 -5.97 -0.92 -20.73
CA LEU A 210 -5.70 -0.96 -19.29
C LEU A 210 -6.32 0.23 -18.53
N TYR A 211 -6.44 1.40 -19.16
CA TYR A 211 -7.24 2.53 -18.63
C TYR A 211 -8.76 2.38 -18.87
N VAL A 212 -9.15 1.51 -19.79
CA VAL A 212 -10.54 1.29 -20.23
C VAL A 212 -11.13 -0.01 -19.68
N GLU A 213 -10.32 -0.90 -19.09
CA GLU A 213 -10.69 -2.19 -18.49
C GLU A 213 -11.55 -1.93 -17.26
N LYS A 214 -12.79 -1.57 -17.60
CA LYS A 214 -13.81 -0.96 -16.81
C LYS A 214 -13.25 0.17 -15.94
N ARG A 215 -13.73 1.39 -16.20
CA ARG A 215 -14.33 2.15 -15.10
C ARG A 215 -15.40 1.27 -14.44
N ASN A 216 -15.00 0.21 -13.73
CA ASN A 216 -15.65 -0.10 -12.49
C ASN A 216 -15.52 1.23 -11.78
N LYS A 217 -16.67 1.92 -11.67
CA LYS A 217 -16.76 3.07 -10.78
C LYS A 217 -16.00 2.64 -9.55
N GLN A 218 -15.18 3.51 -8.98
CA GLN A 218 -14.40 3.23 -7.77
C GLN A 218 -15.25 2.61 -6.64
N PHE A 219 -16.59 2.65 -6.79
CA PHE A 219 -17.60 1.90 -6.07
C PHE A 219 -18.68 1.31 -7.03
N PRO A 220 -18.53 0.08 -7.57
CA PRO A 220 -19.59 -0.52 -8.37
C PRO A 220 -20.82 -0.90 -7.52
N GLU A 221 -20.62 -1.08 -6.21
CA GLU A 221 -21.65 -1.48 -5.24
C GLU A 221 -22.42 -0.31 -4.60
N PHE A 222 -22.03 0.95 -4.87
CA PHE A 222 -22.62 2.14 -4.23
C PHE A 222 -23.04 3.21 -5.25
N PRO A 223 -24.19 3.02 -5.95
CA PRO A 223 -24.66 3.95 -6.99
C PRO A 223 -24.95 5.38 -6.49
N ASN A 224 -25.14 5.56 -5.18
CA ASN A 224 -25.46 6.84 -4.55
C ASN A 224 -24.30 7.85 -4.53
N ILE A 225 -23.05 7.40 -4.66
CA ILE A 225 -21.87 8.28 -4.69
C ILE A 225 -21.87 9.15 -5.97
N LYS A 226 -22.47 8.66 -7.06
CA LYS A 226 -22.59 9.38 -8.33
C LYS A 226 -23.49 10.63 -8.25
N LYS A 227 -24.51 10.61 -7.38
CA LYS A 227 -25.42 11.76 -7.19
C LYS A 227 -24.74 12.94 -6.47
N VAL A 228 -23.68 12.65 -5.72
CA VAL A 228 -22.94 13.66 -4.95
C VAL A 228 -21.84 14.31 -5.79
N LEU A 229 -21.19 13.55 -6.68
CA LEU A 229 -20.12 14.05 -7.54
C LEU A 229 -20.62 14.87 -8.73
N ASN A 230 -21.83 14.64 -9.23
CA ASN A 230 -22.41 15.41 -10.34
C ASN A 230 -23.05 16.75 -9.92
N LYS A 231 -22.91 17.15 -8.64
CA LYS A 231 -23.44 18.42 -8.11
C LYS A 231 -22.37 19.49 -7.88
N TYR A 232 -21.15 19.23 -8.32
CA TYR A 232 -20.03 20.16 -8.35
C TYR A 232 -19.48 20.23 -9.77
#